data_AF-A0A2J6H277-F1
#
_entry.id   AF-A0A2J6H277-F1
#
_cell.length_a   1.000
_cell.length_b   1.000
_cell.length_c   1.000
_cell.angle_alpha   90.00
_cell.angle_beta   90.00
_cell.angle_gamma   90.00
#
_symmetry.space_group_name_H-M   'P 1'
#
loop_
_entity.id
_entity.type
_entity.pdbx_description
1 polymer ?
#
loop_
_entity_poly.entity_id
_entity_poly.type
_entity_poly.pdbx_seq_one_letter_code
_entity_poly.pdbx_strand_id
1 'polypeptide(L)'
;MASFFGINELGLGTNEVSSAPGDSGGPTIIDNTVVGITSYGISLNLRDGSTSDVTPGIDSSFGEFSGDTNVAKYASFIDSVTSGTTEPTPDPEPEPTNCPPGLAKKGLC
;
A
#
# COMPACT_ATOMS: atom_id res chain seq x y z
N MET A 1 0.73 -21.24 -17.93
CA MET A 1 0.78 -20.35 -19.10
C MET A 1 0.03 -19.08 -18.70
N ALA A 2 0.72 -17.94 -18.58
CA ALA A 2 0.10 -16.67 -18.17
C ALA A 2 -0.66 -16.05 -19.36
N SER A 3 -1.85 -16.56 -19.65
CA SER A 3 -2.58 -16.34 -20.92
C SER A 3 -3.42 -15.04 -20.96
N PHE A 4 -3.29 -14.15 -19.97
CA PHE A 4 -4.28 -13.10 -19.71
C PHE A 4 -4.21 -11.88 -20.64
N PHE A 5 -3.07 -11.63 -21.29
CA PHE A 5 -2.87 -10.44 -22.14
C PHE A 5 -2.53 -10.76 -23.60
N GLY A 6 -2.72 -12.02 -24.03
CA GLY A 6 -2.35 -12.47 -25.37
C GLY A 6 -0.83 -12.48 -25.63
N ILE A 7 -0.04 -12.35 -24.58
CA ILE A 7 1.41 -12.51 -24.54
C ILE A 7 1.72 -13.83 -23.86
N ASN A 8 2.41 -14.72 -24.57
CA ASN A 8 2.70 -16.07 -24.10
C ASN A 8 4.18 -16.17 -23.69
N GLU A 9 4.45 -16.93 -22.64
CA GLU A 9 5.80 -17.33 -22.21
C GLU A 9 6.77 -16.18 -21.89
N LEU A 10 6.26 -15.07 -21.34
CA LEU A 10 7.11 -14.03 -20.74
C LEU A 10 7.54 -14.36 -19.29
N GLY A 11 6.94 -15.37 -18.68
CA GLY A 11 7.28 -15.83 -17.34
C GLY A 11 8.64 -16.51 -17.29
N LEU A 12 9.28 -16.48 -16.13
CA LEU A 12 10.58 -17.14 -15.90
C LEU A 12 10.45 -18.62 -15.52
N GLY A 13 9.25 -19.20 -15.69
CA GLY A 13 8.93 -20.57 -15.30
C GLY A 13 9.08 -20.76 -13.80
N THR A 14 9.78 -21.82 -13.38
CA THR A 14 10.05 -22.09 -11.95
C THR A 14 10.99 -21.07 -11.28
N ASN A 15 11.58 -20.15 -12.05
CA ASN A 15 12.41 -19.05 -11.52
C ASN A 15 11.62 -17.75 -11.35
N GLU A 16 10.34 -17.73 -11.73
CA GLU A 16 9.45 -16.62 -11.43
C GLU A 16 9.06 -16.69 -9.95
N VAL A 17 9.16 -15.56 -9.26
CA VAL A 17 8.81 -15.46 -7.85
C VAL A 17 7.90 -14.26 -7.70
N SER A 18 6.89 -14.40 -6.86
CA SER A 18 5.98 -13.33 -6.48
C SER A 18 5.87 -13.26 -4.96
N SER A 19 5.28 -12.17 -4.47
CA SER A 19 5.05 -11.95 -3.04
C SER A 19 4.14 -13.02 -2.45
N ALA A 20 4.57 -13.65 -1.36
CA ALA A 20 3.84 -14.72 -0.66
C ALA A 20 3.25 -14.24 0.67
N PRO A 21 2.37 -15.03 1.31
CA PRO A 21 1.89 -14.71 2.66
C PRO A 21 3.06 -14.55 3.63
N GLY A 22 3.08 -13.41 4.34
CA GLY A 22 4.19 -13.04 5.22
C GLY A 22 5.08 -11.94 4.65
N ASP A 23 5.12 -11.78 3.33
CA ASP A 23 5.82 -10.66 2.69
C ASP A 23 5.00 -9.35 2.72
N SER A 24 3.74 -9.42 3.13
CA SER A 24 2.84 -8.27 3.27
C SER A 24 3.45 -7.16 4.12
N GLY A 25 3.45 -5.93 3.59
CA GLY A 25 4.08 -4.77 4.23
C GLY A 25 5.59 -4.65 3.96
N GLY A 26 6.20 -5.67 3.34
CA GLY A 26 7.59 -5.64 2.90
C GLY A 26 7.83 -4.68 1.72
N PRO A 27 9.09 -4.27 1.50
CA PRO A 27 9.44 -3.35 0.43
C PRO A 27 9.64 -4.05 -0.93
N THR A 28 9.08 -3.46 -1.98
CA THR A 28 9.48 -3.72 -3.36
C THR A 28 10.65 -2.81 -3.71
N ILE A 29 11.76 -3.41 -4.16
CA ILE A 29 13.03 -2.71 -4.36
C ILE A 29 13.46 -2.77 -5.83
N ILE A 30 13.83 -1.61 -6.39
CA ILE A 30 14.50 -1.48 -7.69
C ILE A 30 15.74 -0.62 -7.47
N ASP A 31 16.92 -1.09 -7.89
CA ASP A 31 18.18 -0.35 -7.79
C ASP A 31 18.40 0.29 -6.40
N ASN A 32 18.29 -0.52 -5.34
CA ASN A 32 18.39 -0.10 -3.94
C ASN A 32 17.36 0.94 -3.46
N THR A 33 16.32 1.21 -4.25
CA THR A 33 15.26 2.17 -3.93
C THR A 33 13.96 1.44 -3.66
N VAL A 34 13.28 1.80 -2.57
CA VAL A 34 11.92 1.30 -2.30
C VAL A 34 10.95 2.01 -3.24
N VAL A 35 10.25 1.24 -4.08
CA VAL A 35 9.29 1.75 -5.08
C VAL A 35 7.85 1.33 -4.78
N GLY A 36 7.67 0.31 -3.95
CA GLY A 36 6.38 -0.25 -3.60
C GLY A 36 6.38 -0.87 -2.21
N ILE A 37 5.18 -1.09 -1.69
CA ILE A 37 4.95 -1.88 -0.47
C ILE A 37 4.02 -3.04 -0.83
N THR A 38 4.49 -4.27 -0.61
CA THR A 38 3.76 -5.50 -0.88
C THR A 38 2.40 -5.47 -0.19
N SER A 39 1.31 -5.62 -0.96
CA SER A 39 -0.05 -5.51 -0.43
C SER A 39 -0.86 -6.79 -0.58
N TYR A 40 -1.00 -7.30 -1.80
CA TYR A 40 -1.86 -8.45 -2.06
C TYR A 40 -1.34 -9.30 -3.22
N GLY A 41 -1.76 -10.57 -3.23
CA GLY A 41 -1.68 -11.48 -4.36
C GLY A 41 -3.09 -11.93 -4.74
N ILE A 42 -3.35 -12.15 -6.03
CA ILE A 42 -4.61 -12.68 -6.55
C ILE A 42 -4.36 -13.70 -7.65
N SER A 43 -5.28 -14.66 -7.69
CA SER A 43 -5.42 -15.60 -8.78
C SER A 43 -6.74 -15.39 -9.52
N LEU A 44 -6.65 -15.39 -10.85
CA LEU A 44 -7.76 -15.18 -11.75
C LEU A 44 -8.31 -16.53 -12.22
N ASN A 45 -9.59 -16.78 -11.94
CA ASN A 45 -10.30 -17.96 -12.43
C ASN A 45 -11.16 -17.55 -13.62
N LEU A 46 -10.95 -18.19 -14.77
CA LEU A 46 -11.69 -17.93 -16.00
C LEU A 46 -12.94 -18.81 -16.09
N ARG A 47 -13.91 -18.36 -16.90
CA ARG A 47 -15.21 -19.04 -17.07
C ARG A 47 -15.09 -20.42 -17.71
N ASP A 48 -14.01 -20.67 -18.43
CA ASP A 48 -13.70 -21.96 -19.06
C ASP A 48 -13.05 -22.96 -18.09
N GLY A 49 -12.87 -22.58 -16.82
CA GLY A 49 -12.26 -23.40 -15.79
C GLY A 49 -10.75 -23.32 -15.73
N SER A 50 -10.11 -22.51 -16.58
CA SER A 50 -8.68 -22.23 -16.45
C SER A 50 -8.40 -21.21 -15.34
N THR A 51 -7.21 -21.28 -14.76
CA THR A 51 -6.76 -20.39 -13.67
C THR A 51 -5.37 -19.84 -13.98
N SER A 52 -5.08 -18.66 -13.43
CA SER A 52 -3.74 -18.09 -13.44
C SER A 52 -2.77 -18.81 -12.50
N ASP A 53 -3.31 -19.50 -11.48
CA ASP A 53 -2.56 -20.30 -10.52
C ASP A 53 -2.18 -21.66 -11.13
N VAL A 54 -0.89 -21.93 -11.29
CA VAL A 54 -0.44 -23.16 -11.96
C VAL A 54 -0.23 -24.31 -10.98
N THR A 55 0.01 -24.03 -9.70
CA THR A 55 0.20 -25.05 -8.67
C THR A 55 -0.83 -24.89 -7.55
N PRO A 56 -1.56 -25.95 -7.15
CA PRO A 56 -2.52 -25.82 -6.06
C PRO A 56 -1.83 -25.43 -4.74
N GLY A 57 -2.16 -24.29 -4.18
CA GLY A 57 -1.59 -23.86 -2.90
C GLY A 57 -1.73 -22.37 -2.66
N ILE A 58 -0.98 -21.87 -1.67
CA ILE A 58 -0.71 -20.44 -1.51
C ILE A 58 0.80 -20.28 -1.61
N ASP A 59 1.32 -20.55 -2.81
CA ASP A 59 2.75 -20.61 -3.10
C ASP A 59 3.22 -19.54 -4.10
N SER A 60 2.31 -18.65 -4.55
CA SER A 60 2.67 -17.50 -5.40
C SER A 60 3.29 -17.96 -6.72
N SER A 61 2.62 -18.92 -7.36
CA SER A 61 3.08 -19.62 -8.55
C SER A 61 3.11 -18.71 -9.77
N PHE A 62 3.79 -19.16 -10.84
CA PHE A 62 3.91 -18.37 -12.05
C PHE A 62 2.55 -18.13 -12.71
N GLY A 63 2.29 -16.88 -13.09
CA GLY A 63 1.00 -16.46 -13.65
C GLY A 63 0.06 -15.81 -12.64
N GLU A 64 0.28 -15.96 -11.34
CA GLU A 64 -0.43 -15.18 -10.32
C GLU A 64 -0.06 -13.69 -10.37
N PHE A 65 -0.96 -12.83 -9.89
CA PHE A 65 -0.76 -11.38 -9.93
C PHE A 65 -0.57 -10.84 -8.52
N SER A 66 0.41 -9.96 -8.36
CA SER A 66 0.63 -9.24 -7.10
C SER A 66 0.52 -7.74 -7.29
N GLY A 67 0.07 -7.07 -6.24
CA GLY A 67 -0.13 -5.63 -6.20
C GLY A 67 0.63 -4.99 -5.05
N ASP A 68 1.38 -3.95 -5.40
CA ASP A 68 2.15 -3.15 -4.45
C ASP A 68 1.58 -1.73 -4.37
N THR A 69 1.62 -1.16 -3.17
CA THR A 69 1.29 0.26 -2.97
C THR A 69 2.45 1.12 -3.47
N ASN A 70 2.21 1.90 -4.52
CA ASN A 70 3.19 2.83 -5.07
C ASN A 70 3.55 3.93 -4.05
N VAL A 71 4.80 3.94 -3.58
CA VAL A 71 5.27 4.87 -2.54
C VAL A 71 5.29 6.33 -3.00
N ALA A 72 5.51 6.60 -4.29
CA ALA A 72 5.55 7.96 -4.82
C ALA A 72 4.23 8.71 -4.65
N LYS A 73 3.10 7.97 -4.64
CA LYS A 73 1.77 8.53 -4.36
C LYS A 73 1.66 9.09 -2.93
N TYR A 74 2.50 8.63 -2.01
CA TYR A 74 2.50 8.99 -0.60
C TYR A 74 3.75 9.76 -0.18
N ALA A 75 4.54 10.29 -1.13
CA ALA A 75 5.78 10.99 -0.86
C ALA A 75 5.64 12.09 0.21
N SER A 76 4.63 12.96 0.10
CA SER A 76 4.40 14.02 1.09
C SER A 76 4.14 13.49 2.51
N PHE A 77 3.42 12.37 2.63
CA PHE A 77 3.19 11.73 3.93
C PHE A 77 4.48 11.13 4.47
N ILE A 78 5.21 10.39 3.63
CA ILE A 78 6.49 9.78 3.99
C ILE A 78 7.48 10.85 4.46
N ASP A 79 7.61 11.94 3.71
CA ASP A 79 8.46 13.08 4.07
C ASP A 79 8.02 13.69 5.41
N SER A 80 6.71 13.85 5.65
CA SER A 80 6.22 14.42 6.92
C SER A 80 6.57 13.58 8.15
N VAL A 81 6.59 12.26 8.03
CA VAL A 81 6.86 11.36 9.17
C VAL A 81 8.34 10.98 9.29
N THR A 82 9.14 11.19 8.25
CA THR A 82 10.59 10.86 8.23
C THR A 82 11.51 12.08 8.35
N SER A 83 11.03 13.29 8.06
CA SER A 83 11.80 14.54 8.11
C SER A 83 12.23 14.99 9.51
N GLY A 84 11.85 14.25 10.56
CA GLY A 84 12.38 14.47 11.91
C GLY A 84 11.86 15.72 12.62
N THR A 85 10.69 16.26 12.26
CA THR A 85 10.03 17.26 13.09
C THR A 85 9.64 16.65 14.43
N THR A 86 10.30 17.13 15.49
CA THR A 86 9.97 16.90 16.90
C THR A 86 8.53 17.30 17.18
N GLU A 87 7.63 16.32 17.16
CA GLU A 87 6.19 16.45 17.43
C GLU A 87 5.45 17.50 16.58
N PRO A 88 4.17 17.28 16.25
CA PRO A 88 3.33 18.43 15.97
C PRO A 88 3.37 19.27 17.24
N THR A 89 3.91 20.50 17.19
CA THR A 89 3.55 21.48 18.23
C THR A 89 2.03 21.43 18.32
N PRO A 90 1.45 21.18 19.51
CA PRO A 90 0.01 21.30 19.68
C PRO A 90 -0.39 22.62 19.02
N ASP A 91 -1.44 22.60 18.20
CA ASP A 91 -2.06 23.85 17.74
C ASP A 91 -2.12 24.78 18.96
N PRO A 92 -1.69 26.06 18.84
CA PRO A 92 -1.76 26.97 19.97
C PRO A 92 -3.18 26.84 20.53
N GLU A 93 -3.27 26.37 21.78
CA GLU A 93 -4.53 26.31 22.50
C GLU A 93 -5.17 27.68 22.30
N PRO A 94 -6.44 27.77 21.84
CA PRO A 94 -7.05 29.04 21.55
C PRO A 94 -6.83 29.95 22.76
N GLU A 95 -6.10 31.04 22.54
CA GLU A 95 -5.82 32.09 23.52
C GLU A 95 -7.08 32.28 24.36
N PRO A 96 -7.01 32.19 25.71
CA PRO A 96 -8.19 32.17 26.54
C PRO A 96 -9.02 33.40 26.21
N THR A 97 -10.13 33.18 25.50
CA THR A 97 -11.06 34.25 25.18
C THR A 97 -11.47 34.84 26.50
N ASN A 98 -11.13 36.11 26.71
CA ASN A 98 -11.44 36.91 27.90
C ASN A 98 -12.96 37.17 27.97
N CYS A 99 -13.79 36.16 27.70
CA CYS A 99 -15.23 36.26 27.68
C CYS A 99 -15.71 36.39 29.14
N PRO A 100 -16.31 37.54 29.51
CA PRO A 100 -16.76 37.78 30.87
C PRO A 100 -17.76 36.69 31.31
N PRO A 101 -17.76 36.31 32.61
CA PRO A 101 -18.70 35.32 33.13
C PRO A 101 -20.15 35.77 32.87
N GLY A 102 -20.83 35.12 31.91
CA GLY A 102 -22.22 35.39 31.55
C GLY A 102 -22.49 35.54 30.04
N LEU A 103 -21.47 35.79 29.23
CA LEU A 103 -21.62 35.95 27.77
C LEU A 103 -21.52 34.62 27.00
N ALA A 104 -20.69 33.68 27.46
CA ALA A 104 -20.55 32.35 26.84
C ALA A 104 -21.84 31.53 26.88
N LYS A 105 -22.66 31.67 27.93
CA LYS A 105 -23.97 30.97 28.03
C LYS A 105 -25.03 31.52 27.06
N LYS A 106 -24.76 32.65 26.42
CA LYS A 106 -25.67 33.32 25.50
C LYS A 106 -25.22 33.26 24.03
N GLY A 107 -24.09 32.60 23.73
CA GLY A 107 -23.54 32.49 22.37
C GLY A 107 -23.17 33.84 21.75
N LEU A 108 -22.85 34.83 22.61
CA LEU A 108 -22.45 36.19 22.22
C LEU A 108 -20.92 36.33 22.15
N CYS A 109 -20.24 35.28 22.59
CA CYS A 109 -18.90 34.80 22.33
C CYS A 109 -19.08 33.26 22.21
#